data_AF-A0A5C9B7S8-F1
#
_entry.id   AF-A0A5C9B7S8-F1
#
_cell.length_a   1.000
_cell.length_b   1.000
_cell.length_c   1.000
_cell.angle_alpha   90.00
_cell.angle_beta   90.00
_cell.angle_gamma   90.00
#
_symmetry.space_group_name_H-M   'P 1'
#
loop_
_entity.id
_entity.type
_entity.pdbx_description
1 polymer ?
#
loop_
_entity_poly.entity_id
_entity_poly.type
_entity_poly.pdbx_seq_one_letter_code
_entity_poly.pdbx_strand_id
1 'polypeptide(L)'
;MSAYWQMMRWSRTRPLAELEKLAQRDVPLTQLWEEPNLYRGQPIRLKLRVRRVLQHQPKKNPQDLKIVYEAWGPTEESRSYPYCVVFPDKPAGLPIGTDVDEEVVFVGYFLKWMSYQAFDVKKYAPLLIGRVRPVARVAGAAKSGGWESAFLTLVGGVLLL
;
A
#
# COMPACT_ATOMS: atom_id res chain seq x y z
N MET A 1 11.96 -10.42 23.06
CA MET A 1 10.87 -9.84 22.23
C MET A 1 11.36 -9.77 20.79
N SER A 2 10.61 -10.29 19.81
CA SER A 2 11.08 -10.33 18.41
C SER A 2 11.09 -8.95 17.75
N ALA A 3 11.94 -8.75 16.74
CA ALA A 3 12.03 -7.50 15.99
C ALA A 3 10.68 -7.06 15.39
N TYR A 4 9.86 -8.02 14.95
CA TYR A 4 8.49 -7.77 14.47
C TYR A 4 7.64 -7.04 15.52
N TRP A 5 7.57 -7.58 16.74
CA TRP A 5 6.77 -6.97 17.81
C TRP A 5 7.39 -5.68 18.34
N GLN A 6 8.71 -5.54 18.25
CA GLN A 6 9.42 -4.30 18.58
C GLN A 6 9.08 -3.16 17.63
N MET A 7 9.12 -3.41 16.32
CA MET A 7 8.70 -2.42 15.32
C MET A 7 7.21 -2.09 15.44
N MET A 8 6.37 -3.08 15.72
CA MET A 8 4.94 -2.87 16.01
C MET A 8 4.74 -1.99 17.25
N ARG A 9 5.51 -2.20 18.32
CA ARG A 9 5.48 -1.34 19.50
C ARG A 9 5.88 0.09 19.14
N TRP A 10 7.02 0.26 18.46
CA TRP A 10 7.52 1.57 18.07
C TRP A 10 6.56 2.34 17.18
N SER A 11 5.88 1.65 16.25
CA SER A 11 4.88 2.30 15.38
C SER A 11 3.66 2.78 16.16
N ARG A 12 3.25 2.05 17.21
CA ARG A 12 2.09 2.41 18.05
C ARG A 12 2.40 3.48 19.09
N THR A 13 3.60 3.49 19.66
CA THR A 13 3.94 4.41 20.77
C THR A 13 4.32 5.82 20.31
N ARG A 14 4.72 6.00 19.06
CA ARG A 14 5.06 7.34 18.51
C ARG A 14 3.85 7.93 17.79
N PRO A 15 3.57 9.25 17.88
CA PRO A 15 2.58 9.90 17.02
C PRO A 15 2.85 9.69 15.52
N LEU A 16 1.80 9.53 14.71
CA LEU A 16 1.96 9.26 13.27
C LEU A 16 2.66 10.41 12.53
N ALA A 17 2.31 11.65 12.87
CA ALA A 17 2.93 12.83 12.28
C ALA A 17 4.45 12.91 12.55
N GLU A 18 4.90 12.54 13.74
CA GLU A 18 6.33 12.49 14.06
C GLU A 18 7.05 11.38 13.31
N LEU A 19 6.44 10.19 13.27
CA LEU A 19 7.00 9.07 12.52
C LEU A 19 7.10 9.41 11.02
N GLU A 20 6.11 10.10 10.45
CA GLU A 20 6.10 10.52 9.06
C GLU A 20 7.15 11.60 8.74
N LYS A 21 7.50 12.46 9.71
CA LYS A 21 8.60 13.43 9.56
C LYS A 21 9.97 12.77 9.52
N LEU A 22 10.17 11.72 10.33
CA LEU A 22 11.42 10.97 10.38
C LEU A 22 11.56 9.96 9.23
N ALA A 23 10.44 9.60 8.61
CA ALA A 23 10.39 8.57 7.60
C ALA A 23 11.09 9.01 6.31
N GLN A 24 12.00 8.17 5.84
CA GLN A 24 12.59 8.30 4.52
C GLN A 24 11.50 8.13 3.47
N ARG A 25 11.54 8.97 2.44
CA ARG A 25 10.62 8.95 1.31
C ARG A 25 11.34 8.44 0.08
N ASP A 26 10.57 7.89 -0.85
CA ASP A 26 11.06 7.54 -2.19
C ASP A 26 12.27 6.58 -2.16
N VAL A 27 12.34 5.71 -1.14
CA VAL A 27 13.35 4.66 -1.03
C VAL A 27 13.12 3.65 -2.16
N PRO A 28 14.05 3.51 -3.13
CA PRO A 28 13.90 2.56 -4.23
C PRO A 28 13.82 1.13 -3.71
N LEU A 29 12.99 0.29 -4.34
CA LEU A 29 12.91 -1.12 -3.97
C LEU A 29 14.28 -1.82 -4.05
N THR A 30 15.10 -1.45 -5.03
CA THR A 30 16.44 -2.01 -5.25
C THR A 30 17.37 -1.75 -4.07
N GLN A 31 17.31 -0.58 -3.43
CA GLN A 31 18.12 -0.30 -2.24
C GLN A 31 17.73 -1.17 -1.05
N LEU A 32 16.43 -1.45 -0.88
CA LEU A 32 15.99 -2.41 0.13
C LEU A 32 16.54 -3.81 -0.13
N TRP A 33 16.74 -4.19 -1.40
CA TRP A 33 17.29 -5.48 -1.82
C TRP A 33 18.80 -5.57 -1.63
N GLU A 34 19.52 -4.57 -2.12
CA GLU A 34 20.99 -4.55 -2.16
C GLU A 34 21.60 -4.21 -0.81
N GLU A 35 20.98 -3.29 -0.06
CA GLU A 35 21.52 -2.76 1.20
C GLU A 35 20.55 -2.91 2.39
N PRO A 36 19.95 -4.09 2.63
CA PRO A 36 18.87 -4.25 3.59
C PRO A 36 19.27 -3.87 5.02
N ASN A 37 20.55 -3.97 5.37
CA ASN A 37 21.05 -3.62 6.70
C ASN A 37 20.96 -2.13 7.00
N LEU A 38 21.07 -1.25 5.99
CA LEU A 38 20.97 0.19 6.17
C LEU A 38 19.53 0.63 6.47
N TYR A 39 18.55 -0.10 5.92
CA TYR A 39 17.13 0.26 6.03
C TYR A 39 16.38 -0.49 7.12
N ARG A 40 16.91 -1.60 7.65
CA ARG A 40 16.25 -2.36 8.71
C ARG A 40 16.03 -1.51 9.95
N GLY A 41 14.79 -1.43 10.40
CA GLY A 41 14.40 -0.62 11.54
C GLY A 41 14.40 0.89 11.29
N GLN A 42 14.69 1.35 10.07
CA GLN A 42 14.54 2.75 9.70
C GLN A 42 13.08 3.05 9.31
N PRO A 43 12.54 4.22 9.69
CA PRO A 43 11.21 4.63 9.29
C PRO A 43 11.20 4.94 7.78
N ILE A 44 10.23 4.36 7.07
CA ILE A 44 10.00 4.52 5.64
C ILE A 44 8.54 4.88 5.43
N ARG A 45 8.31 5.80 4.48
CA ARG A 45 6.99 6.21 4.01
C ARG A 45 6.78 5.73 2.58
N LEU A 46 5.67 5.06 2.32
CA LEU A 46 5.31 4.55 1.00
C LEU A 46 3.87 4.92 0.64
N LYS A 47 3.62 5.23 -0.64
CA LYS A 47 2.27 5.24 -1.20
C LYS A 47 2.02 3.87 -1.85
N LEU A 48 1.07 3.12 -1.33
CA LEU A 48 0.82 1.73 -1.68
C LEU A 48 -0.51 1.61 -2.43
N ARG A 49 -0.49 1.01 -3.62
CA ARG A 49 -1.70 0.61 -4.35
C ARG A 49 -2.11 -0.76 -3.84
N VAL A 50 -3.04 -0.80 -2.89
CA VAL A 50 -3.44 -2.02 -2.20
C VAL A 50 -4.26 -2.89 -3.14
N ARG A 51 -3.79 -4.12 -3.34
CA ARG A 51 -4.43 -5.16 -4.15
C ARG A 51 -5.03 -6.29 -3.33
N ARG A 52 -4.55 -6.46 -2.10
CA ARG A 52 -5.03 -7.49 -1.18
C ARG A 52 -4.86 -7.02 0.25
N VAL A 53 -5.87 -7.27 1.07
CA VAL A 53 -5.84 -7.04 2.51
C VAL A 53 -6.27 -8.31 3.21
N LEU A 54 -5.44 -8.78 4.13
CA LEU A 54 -5.71 -9.93 4.97
C LEU A 54 -5.86 -9.49 6.42
N GLN A 55 -6.61 -10.30 7.16
CA GLN A 55 -6.79 -10.17 8.60
C GLN A 55 -6.34 -11.46 9.27
N HIS A 56 -5.53 -11.33 10.31
CA HIS A 56 -5.04 -12.47 11.09
C HIS A 56 -5.20 -12.21 12.59
N GLN A 57 -5.47 -13.26 13.34
CA GLN A 57 -5.44 -13.23 14.80
C GLN A 57 -4.06 -13.75 15.25
N PRO A 58 -3.15 -12.88 15.71
CA PRO A 58 -1.86 -13.35 16.18
C PRO A 58 -2.05 -14.17 17.45
N LYS A 59 -1.16 -15.14 17.68
CA LYS A 59 -1.05 -15.83 18.98
C LYS A 59 -0.74 -14.80 20.09
N LYS A 60 -0.75 -15.25 21.35
CA LYS A 60 -0.34 -14.42 22.50
C LYS A 60 0.95 -13.66 22.16
N ASN A 61 0.88 -12.34 22.20
CA ASN A 61 1.95 -11.46 21.76
C ASN A 61 2.18 -10.34 22.79
N PRO A 62 3.40 -9.74 22.83
CA PRO A 62 3.74 -8.72 23.82
C PRO A 62 3.01 -7.38 23.66
N GLN A 63 2.14 -7.24 22.65
CA GLN A 63 1.44 -6.00 22.30
C GLN A 63 -0.06 -6.10 22.53
N ASP A 64 -0.52 -7.25 23.05
CA ASP A 64 -1.91 -7.61 23.32
C ASP A 64 -2.88 -7.40 22.14
N LEU A 65 -2.34 -7.39 20.92
CA LEU A 65 -3.13 -7.24 19.70
C LEU A 65 -3.92 -8.52 19.46
N LYS A 66 -5.24 -8.38 19.26
CA LYS A 66 -6.14 -9.48 18.90
C LYS A 66 -6.25 -9.68 17.41
N ILE A 67 -5.99 -8.62 16.65
CA ILE A 67 -6.05 -8.59 15.20
C ILE A 67 -4.83 -7.84 14.69
N VAL A 68 -4.24 -8.34 13.61
CA VAL A 68 -3.30 -7.61 12.76
C VAL A 68 -3.77 -7.71 11.32
N TYR A 69 -3.50 -6.66 10.56
CA TYR A 69 -3.84 -6.57 9.15
C TYR A 69 -2.58 -6.57 8.31
N GLU A 70 -2.66 -7.20 7.14
CA GLU A 70 -1.60 -7.20 6.16
C GLU A 70 -2.15 -6.66 4.84
N ALA A 71 -1.57 -5.57 4.34
CA ALA A 71 -1.89 -5.05 3.01
C ALA A 71 -0.74 -5.35 2.05
N TRP A 72 -1.11 -5.79 0.86
CA TRP A 72 -0.21 -6.15 -0.22
C TRP A 72 -0.49 -5.28 -1.41
N GLY A 73 0.56 -4.77 -2.04
CA GLY A 73 0.43 -3.89 -3.18
C GLY A 73 1.76 -3.37 -3.68
N PRO A 74 1.87 -2.94 -4.93
CA PRO A 74 3.06 -2.23 -5.38
C PRO A 74 3.00 -0.75 -5.00
N THR A 75 4.16 -0.11 -5.02
CA THR A 75 4.27 1.34 -5.16
C THR A 75 4.26 1.69 -6.66
N GLU A 76 4.22 2.98 -6.98
CA GLU A 76 4.38 3.42 -8.37
C GLU A 76 5.74 3.02 -8.96
N GLU A 77 6.80 3.14 -8.18
CA GLU A 77 8.17 2.78 -8.57
C GLU A 77 8.34 1.26 -8.72
N SER A 78 7.83 0.47 -7.78
CA SER A 78 8.05 -0.98 -7.77
C SER A 78 7.24 -1.75 -8.82
N ARG A 79 6.25 -1.09 -9.46
CA ARG A 79 5.42 -1.63 -10.55
C ARG A 79 4.75 -2.96 -10.21
N SER A 80 5.34 -4.08 -10.62
CA SER A 80 4.77 -5.42 -10.41
C SER A 80 5.28 -6.11 -9.14
N TYR A 81 6.24 -5.49 -8.43
CA TYR A 81 6.82 -6.02 -7.21
C TYR A 81 6.06 -5.50 -5.98
N PRO A 82 5.35 -6.35 -5.24
CA PRO A 82 4.55 -5.90 -4.11
C PRO A 82 5.40 -5.69 -2.87
N TYR A 83 4.98 -4.75 -2.04
CA TYR A 83 5.32 -4.67 -0.63
C TYR A 83 4.25 -5.43 0.17
N CYS A 84 4.66 -6.00 1.31
CA CYS A 84 3.76 -6.46 2.36
C CYS A 84 3.90 -5.54 3.57
N VAL A 85 2.83 -4.86 3.94
CA VAL A 85 2.81 -3.96 5.10
C VAL A 85 1.86 -4.49 6.17
N VAL A 86 2.34 -4.59 7.40
CA VAL A 86 1.57 -5.08 8.54
C VAL A 86 1.28 -3.95 9.50
N PHE A 87 0.02 -3.83 9.92
CA PHE A 87 -0.45 -2.74 10.77
C PHE A 87 -1.54 -3.19 11.74
N PRO A 88 -1.66 -2.55 12.93
CA PRO A 88 -2.60 -2.96 13.96
C PRO A 88 -4.00 -2.38 13.74
N ASP A 89 -4.10 -1.15 13.22
CA ASP A 89 -5.35 -0.40 13.10
C ASP A 89 -5.71 -0.21 11.63
N LYS A 90 -6.80 -0.84 11.19
CA LYS A 90 -7.30 -0.71 9.82
C LYS A 90 -8.10 0.58 9.66
N PRO A 91 -7.80 1.43 8.67
CA PRO A 91 -8.62 2.59 8.37
C PRO A 91 -10.06 2.20 8.05
N ALA A 92 -10.99 3.08 8.42
CA ALA A 92 -12.36 3.00 7.94
C ALA A 92 -12.36 3.06 6.40
N GLY A 93 -13.19 2.24 5.76
CA GLY A 93 -13.28 2.18 4.30
C GLY A 93 -12.26 1.28 3.59
N LEU A 94 -11.15 0.87 4.22
CA LEU A 94 -10.25 -0.11 3.58
C LEU A 94 -10.89 -1.51 3.61
N PRO A 95 -11.26 -2.11 2.45
CA PRO A 95 -11.88 -3.43 2.42
C PRO A 95 -10.87 -4.53 2.76
N ILE A 96 -11.38 -5.67 3.22
CA ILE A 96 -10.60 -6.89 3.44
C ILE A 96 -10.95 -7.85 2.31
N GLY A 97 -9.95 -8.44 1.67
CA GLY A 97 -10.16 -9.32 0.52
C GLY A 97 -8.92 -9.48 -0.35
N THR A 98 -9.05 -10.35 -1.36
CA THR A 98 -8.00 -10.63 -2.34
C THR A 98 -8.06 -9.77 -3.58
N ASP A 99 -9.14 -9.00 -3.73
CA ASP A 99 -9.38 -8.08 -4.84
C ASP A 99 -9.73 -6.71 -4.27
N VAL A 100 -8.70 -5.90 -4.03
CA VAL A 100 -8.81 -4.55 -3.48
C VAL A 100 -8.28 -3.55 -4.52
N ASP A 101 -8.92 -2.40 -4.64
CA ASP A 101 -8.46 -1.29 -5.47
C ASP A 101 -8.50 0.01 -4.68
N GLU A 102 -7.56 0.14 -3.74
CA GLU A 102 -7.46 1.29 -2.86
C GLU A 102 -6.02 1.82 -2.80
N GLU A 103 -5.86 3.09 -2.45
CA GLU A 103 -4.53 3.67 -2.18
C GLU A 103 -4.41 4.07 -0.72
N VAL A 104 -3.29 3.67 -0.09
CA VAL A 104 -2.95 4.05 1.28
C VAL A 104 -1.56 4.65 1.36
N VAL A 105 -1.35 5.51 2.34
CA VAL A 105 -0.01 5.91 2.79
C VAL A 105 0.38 5.02 3.95
N PHE A 106 1.46 4.27 3.79
CA PHE A 106 2.12 3.52 4.85
C PHE A 106 3.24 4.35 5.47
N VAL A 107 3.37 4.29 6.79
CA VAL A 107 4.52 4.80 7.54
C VAL A 107 4.91 3.78 8.60
N GLY A 108 6.16 3.31 8.55
CA GLY A 108 6.63 2.27 9.47
C GLY A 108 8.04 1.84 9.17
N TYR A 109 8.42 0.65 9.63
CA TYR A 109 9.80 0.20 9.62
C TYR A 109 9.97 -0.98 8.67
N PHE A 110 11.05 -0.98 7.89
CA PHE A 110 11.44 -2.17 7.13
C PHE A 110 11.99 -3.25 8.06
N LEU A 111 11.42 -4.45 7.98
CA LEU A 111 11.82 -5.59 8.80
C LEU A 111 12.79 -6.50 8.05
N LYS A 112 12.38 -7.02 6.89
CA LYS A 112 13.18 -7.94 6.07
C LYS A 112 12.54 -8.17 4.71
N TRP A 113 13.27 -8.82 3.82
CA TRP A 113 12.68 -9.54 2.71
C TRP A 113 12.05 -10.84 3.21
N MET A 114 10.83 -11.11 2.75
CA MET A 114 10.14 -12.36 3.00
C MET A 114 9.86 -13.06 1.68
N SER A 115 10.01 -14.39 1.68
CA SER A 115 9.56 -15.20 0.55
C SER A 115 8.08 -15.47 0.64
N TYR A 116 7.41 -15.51 -0.51
CA TYR A 116 6.03 -15.95 -0.63
C TYR A 116 5.86 -16.81 -1.88
N GLN A 117 4.88 -17.70 -1.85
CA GLN A 117 4.53 -18.51 -3.01
C GLN A 117 3.59 -17.73 -3.92
N ALA A 118 3.93 -17.61 -5.19
CA ALA A 118 3.10 -16.99 -6.21
C ALA A 118 2.88 -17.99 -7.34
N PHE A 119 1.69 -18.61 -7.38
CA PHE A 119 1.43 -19.77 -8.24
C PHE A 119 2.50 -20.84 -8.01
N ASP A 120 3.27 -21.20 -9.05
CA ASP A 120 4.30 -22.24 -8.98
C ASP A 120 5.72 -21.69 -8.72
N VAL A 121 5.86 -20.36 -8.54
CA VAL A 121 7.16 -19.73 -8.32
C VAL A 121 7.27 -19.08 -6.94
N LYS A 122 8.43 -19.27 -6.31
CA LYS A 122 8.81 -18.56 -5.09
C LYS A 122 9.24 -17.13 -5.46
N LYS A 123 8.57 -16.14 -4.88
CA LYS A 123 8.89 -14.72 -5.04
C LYS A 123 9.29 -14.11 -3.69
N TYR A 124 9.77 -12.88 -3.73
CA TYR A 124 10.19 -12.11 -2.56
C TYR A 124 9.50 -10.75 -2.53
N ALA A 125 9.15 -10.31 -1.34
CA ALA A 125 8.58 -8.99 -1.08
C ALA A 125 9.23 -8.39 0.18
N PRO A 126 9.44 -7.06 0.24
CA PRO A 126 9.81 -6.40 1.47
C PRO A 126 8.63 -6.43 2.44
N LEU A 127 8.91 -6.84 3.68
CA LEU A 127 7.97 -6.86 4.80
C LEU A 127 8.24 -5.65 5.69
N LEU A 128 7.21 -4.83 5.90
CA LEU A 128 7.28 -3.63 6.72
C LEU A 128 6.21 -3.65 7.80
N ILE A 129 6.51 -3.05 8.96
CA ILE A 129 5.64 -3.02 10.13
C ILE A 129 5.37 -1.57 10.52
N GLY A 130 4.11 -1.16 10.60
CA GLY A 130 3.80 0.26 10.75
C GLY A 130 2.33 0.58 10.94
N ARG A 131 1.95 1.74 10.40
CA ARG A 131 0.56 2.21 10.32
C ARG A 131 0.25 2.62 8.89
N VAL A 132 -1.03 2.53 8.55
CA VAL A 132 -1.54 2.99 7.26
C VAL A 132 -2.60 4.06 7.50
N ARG A 133 -2.71 4.99 6.56
CA ARG A 133 -3.79 5.97 6.49
C ARG A 133 -4.32 6.06 5.05
N PRO A 134 -5.60 6.40 4.85
CA PRO A 134 -6.12 6.67 3.52
C PRO A 134 -5.32 7.80 2.85
N VAL A 135 -5.22 7.75 1.52
CA VAL A 135 -4.80 8.92 0.75
C VAL A 135 -5.92 9.96 0.86
N ALA A 136 -5.56 11.23 1.11
CA ALA A 136 -6.54 12.31 1.08
C ALA A 136 -7.11 12.41 -0.34
N ARG A 137 -8.40 12.08 -0.50
CA ARG A 137 -9.08 12.22 -1.78
C ARG A 137 -9.31 13.71 -2.02
N VAL A 138 -8.63 14.29 -3.01
CA VAL A 138 -9.01 15.62 -3.49
C VAL A 138 -10.39 15.45 -4.13
N ALA A 139 -11.42 16.04 -3.53
CA ALA A 139 -12.76 16.07 -4.10
C ALA A 139 -12.73 16.95 -5.36
N GLY A 140 -12.48 16.34 -6.53
CA GLY A 140 -12.33 17.13 -7.76
C GLY A 140 -11.79 16.34 -8.95
N ALA A 141 -12.41 15.23 -9.28
CA ALA A 141 -12.31 14.64 -10.63
C ALA A 141 -13.59 13.84 -10.89
N ALA A 142 -14.71 14.55 -10.97
CA ALA A 142 -15.86 14.02 -11.68
C ALA A 142 -15.39 13.73 -13.11
N LYS A 143 -15.41 12.47 -13.53
CA LYS A 143 -15.24 12.12 -14.94
C LYS A 143 -16.38 12.78 -15.69
N SER A 144 -16.11 13.84 -16.44
CA SER A 144 -17.03 14.34 -17.45
C SER A 144 -17.12 13.30 -18.56
N GLY A 145 -18.04 12.34 -18.40
CA GLY A 145 -18.50 11.51 -19.50
C GLY A 145 -19.31 12.38 -20.45
N GLY A 146 -18.88 12.45 -21.72
CA GLY A 146 -19.58 13.21 -22.74
C GLY A 146 -18.83 13.21 -24.06
N TRP A 147 -18.69 12.04 -24.69
CA TRP A 147 -18.24 11.94 -26.09
C TRP A 147 -19.23 11.17 -26.99
N GLU A 148 -20.43 10.84 -26.50
CA GLU A 148 -21.41 10.02 -27.24
C GLU A 148 -22.38 10.78 -28.16
N SER A 149 -22.15 12.04 -28.54
CA SER A 149 -23.11 12.75 -29.40
C SER A 149 -22.51 13.74 -30.40
N ALA A 150 -21.56 13.29 -31.23
CA ALA A 150 -21.13 14.08 -32.40
C ALA A 150 -20.80 13.26 -33.67
N PHE A 151 -21.45 12.12 -33.89
CA PHE A 151 -21.27 11.35 -35.15
C PHE A 151 -22.54 11.10 -35.97
N LEU A 152 -23.64 11.81 -35.73
CA LEU A 152 -24.86 11.67 -36.54
C LEU A 152 -25.46 13.02 -36.93
N THR A 153 -24.89 13.66 -37.95
CA THR A 153 -25.66 14.42 -38.95
C THR A 153 -24.79 14.79 -40.15
N LEU A 154 -24.77 13.93 -41.17
CA LEU A 154 -24.59 14.35 -42.56
C LEU A 154 -25.15 13.27 -43.51
N VAL A 155 -26.48 13.19 -43.53
CA VAL A 155 -27.24 12.68 -44.68
C VAL A 155 -28.32 13.70 -44.96
N GLY A 156 -28.29 14.30 -46.15
CA GLY A 156 -29.42 15.09 -46.67
C GLY A 156 -29.04 16.39 -47.36
N GLY A 157 -28.49 16.31 -48.57
CA GLY A 157 -28.29 17.45 -49.46
C GLY A 157 -28.29 17.00 -50.91
N VAL A 158 -29.50 16.79 -51.45
CA VAL A 158 -29.79 16.34 -52.81
C VAL A 158 -30.01 17.57 -53.72
N LEU A 159 -29.31 17.56 -54.87
CA LEU A 159 -29.65 18.11 -56.21
C LEU A 159 -29.72 19.63 -56.52
N LEU A 160 -29.34 19.90 -57.79
CA LEU A 160 -29.61 21.02 -58.72
C LEU A 160 -28.66 22.24 -58.73
N LEU A 161 -27.69 22.24 -59.65
CA LEU A 161 -27.74 22.96 -60.95
C LEU A 161 -26.71 22.37 -61.93
#